data_AF-A0A9D4UCX2-F1
#
_entry.id   AF-A0A9D4UCX2-F1
#
_cell.length_a   1.000
_cell.length_b   1.000
_cell.length_c   1.000
_cell.angle_alpha   90.00
_cell.angle_beta   90.00
_cell.angle_gamma   90.00
#
_symmetry.space_group_name_H-M   'P 1'
#
loop_
_entity.id
_entity.type
_entity.pdbx_description
1 polymer ?
#
loop_
_entity_poly.entity_id
_entity_poly.type
_entity_poly.pdbx_seq_one_letter_code
_entity_poly.pdbx_strand_id
1 'polypeptide(L)'
;MADLKLPEIKELTRIERIASGKVTKLGRSFARSRDYDAMGPQTRFVQCPDGELQKRKEVVHVVTLHEIDVINSRTQGFLALFTGDTGEIRSEVREQIDSKPYTEEEIRQILDIRREEEDVEMSDSAKLLLTKIGHETSLRYAIHLITAASLACQKRKGKEVDIQDVSRVYELFMDVKRSTQFMMDYQDQFMFNEIPELADTDKTAA
;
A
#
# COMPACT_ATOMS: atom_id res chain seq x y z
N MET A 1 54.15 39.86 -11.21
CA MET A 1 52.97 39.02 -11.47
C MET A 1 52.42 38.60 -10.12
N ALA A 2 51.24 39.08 -9.76
CA ALA A 2 50.63 38.74 -8.47
C ALA A 2 49.88 37.41 -8.64
N ASP A 3 50.35 36.37 -7.94
CA ASP A 3 49.59 35.14 -7.75
C ASP A 3 48.32 35.48 -6.95
N LEU A 4 47.20 35.63 -7.64
CA LEU A 4 45.89 35.65 -6.99
C LEU A 4 45.67 34.26 -6.40
N LYS A 5 45.91 34.09 -5.09
CA LYS A 5 45.37 32.95 -4.33
C LYS A 5 43.85 32.96 -4.52
N LEU A 6 43.33 31.94 -5.19
CA LEU A 6 41.88 31.73 -5.30
C LEU A 6 41.25 31.76 -3.90
N PRO A 7 40.10 32.45 -3.70
CA PRO A 7 39.42 32.50 -2.42
C PRO A 7 39.06 31.08 -1.96
N GLU A 8 39.48 30.72 -0.76
CA GLU A 8 39.34 29.38 -0.22
C GLU A 8 37.88 29.06 0.17
N ILE A 9 37.26 28.10 -0.51
CA ILE A 9 35.85 27.74 -0.35
C ILE A 9 35.67 26.84 0.89
N LYS A 10 34.83 27.27 1.83
CA LYS A 10 34.58 26.57 3.12
C LYS A 10 33.33 25.68 3.12
N GLU A 11 32.24 26.15 2.51
CA GLU A 11 30.95 25.45 2.50
C GLU A 11 30.40 25.37 1.07
N LEU A 12 29.82 24.22 0.71
CA LEU A 12 29.27 23.96 -0.62
C LEU A 12 27.73 23.88 -0.53
N THR A 13 27.07 24.88 -1.09
CA THR A 13 25.62 24.96 -1.20
C THR A 13 25.20 24.96 -2.65
N ARG A 14 24.17 24.18 -2.98
CA ARG A 14 23.48 24.25 -4.26
C ARG A 14 22.29 25.19 -4.10
N ILE A 15 22.27 26.25 -4.91
CA ILE A 15 21.14 27.17 -4.98
C ILE A 15 20.39 26.86 -6.26
N GLU A 16 19.12 26.47 -6.14
CA GLU A 16 18.25 26.33 -7.30
C GLU A 16 17.61 27.68 -7.58
N ARG A 17 18.05 28.34 -8.65
CA ARG A 17 17.52 29.62 -9.13
C ARG A 17 16.19 29.44 -9.88
N ILE A 18 15.33 28.57 -9.38
CA ILE A 18 13.92 28.52 -9.74
C ILE A 18 13.21 29.54 -8.82
N ALA A 19 11.98 29.97 -9.13
CA ALA A 19 11.22 30.95 -8.35
C ALA A 19 11.12 30.66 -6.82
N SER A 20 11.45 29.44 -6.38
CA SER A 20 11.46 29.01 -4.97
C SER A 20 12.67 29.46 -4.15
N GLY A 21 13.79 29.88 -4.76
CA GLY A 21 15.01 30.28 -4.05
C GLY A 21 15.59 29.20 -3.13
N LYS A 22 15.29 27.92 -3.38
CA LYS A 22 15.66 26.81 -2.49
C LYS A 22 17.17 26.64 -2.41
N VAL A 23 17.71 26.77 -1.20
CA VAL A 23 19.12 26.50 -0.89
C VAL A 23 19.24 25.10 -0.29
N THR A 24 19.97 24.22 -0.97
CA THR A 24 20.27 22.87 -0.49
C THR A 24 21.75 22.78 -0.15
N LYS A 25 22.07 22.52 1.12
CA LYS A 25 23.44 22.28 1.57
C LYS A 25 23.93 20.94 1.01
N LEU A 26 24.95 20.96 0.14
CA LEU A 26 25.52 19.73 -0.44
C LEU A 26 26.51 19.08 0.54
N GLY A 27 27.28 19.91 1.25
CA GLY A 27 28.28 19.46 2.22
C GLY A 27 29.35 20.51 2.49
N ARG A 28 30.42 20.10 3.17
CA ARG A 28 31.58 20.95 3.43
C ARG A 28 32.73 20.59 2.48
N SER A 29 33.61 21.54 2.16
CA SER A 29 34.74 21.26 1.28
C SER A 29 35.74 20.29 1.93
N PHE A 30 36.25 19.34 1.16
CA PHE A 30 37.23 18.37 1.65
C PHE A 30 38.56 19.03 2.09
N ALA A 31 38.95 20.12 1.41
CA ALA A 31 40.18 20.86 1.66
C ALA A 31 40.27 21.48 3.07
N ARG A 32 39.14 21.67 3.76
CA ARG A 32 39.05 22.35 5.06
C ARG A 32 38.36 21.47 6.12
N SER A 33 38.49 20.14 6.01
CA SER A 33 37.89 19.17 6.94
C SER A 33 38.37 19.31 8.39
N ARG A 34 39.55 19.90 8.62
CA ARG A 34 40.21 20.05 9.93
C ARG A 34 40.03 21.42 10.60
N ASP A 35 39.41 22.37 9.92
CA ASP A 35 39.27 23.77 10.40
C ASP A 35 38.08 23.99 11.34
N TYR A 36 37.30 22.94 11.61
CA TYR A 36 36.08 23.03 12.38
C TYR A 36 36.18 22.16 13.64
N ASP A 37 36.10 22.81 14.78
CA ASP A 37 36.28 22.19 16.12
C ASP A 37 35.04 21.43 16.60
N ALA A 38 33.86 21.70 16.02
CA ALA A 38 32.59 21.08 16.37
C ALA A 38 31.96 20.35 15.17
N MET A 39 32.49 19.17 14.83
CA MET A 39 31.95 18.31 13.76
C MET A 39 31.21 17.11 14.35
N GLY A 40 29.94 16.91 13.95
CA GLY A 40 29.20 15.69 14.23
C GLY A 40 29.66 14.53 13.32
N PRO A 41 29.51 13.26 13.75
CA PRO A 41 29.95 12.07 13.01
C PRO A 41 29.30 11.89 11.62
N GLN A 42 28.25 12.65 11.31
CA GLN A 42 27.48 12.60 10.07
C GLN A 42 27.85 13.73 9.07
N THR A 43 28.95 14.44 9.27
CA THR A 43 29.32 15.58 8.41
C THR A 43 29.78 15.10 7.02
N ARG A 44 28.97 15.37 5.98
CA ARG A 44 29.29 15.02 4.59
C ARG A 44 30.30 16.00 3.98
N PHE A 45 31.49 15.50 3.63
CA PHE A 45 32.50 16.24 2.87
C PHE A 45 32.35 15.98 1.37
N VAL A 46 32.46 17.05 0.57
CA VAL A 46 32.27 17.03 -0.88
C VAL A 46 33.45 17.77 -1.52
N GLN A 47 33.91 17.29 -2.67
CA GLN A 47 34.94 18.00 -3.45
C GLN A 47 34.35 19.29 -4.03
N CYS A 48 35.20 20.32 -4.15
CA CYS A 48 34.78 21.57 -4.77
C CYS A 48 34.33 21.29 -6.22
N PRO A 49 33.10 21.66 -6.60
CA PRO A 49 32.63 21.45 -7.96
C PRO A 49 33.45 22.32 -8.93
N ASP A 50 33.92 21.72 -10.01
CA ASP A 50 34.67 22.42 -11.05
C ASP A 50 33.76 22.99 -12.15
N GLY A 51 34.24 24.05 -12.81
CA GLY A 51 33.56 24.76 -13.90
C GLY A 51 32.69 25.93 -13.42
N GLU A 52 31.76 26.37 -14.27
CA GLU A 52 30.94 27.56 -14.00
C GLU A 52 29.99 27.37 -12.80
N LEU A 53 29.88 28.40 -11.95
CA LEU A 53 29.02 28.40 -10.76
C LEU A 53 27.52 28.33 -11.08
N GLN A 54 27.11 28.84 -12.25
CA GLN A 54 25.72 28.83 -12.70
C GLN A 54 25.57 27.89 -13.90
N LYS A 55 24.97 26.72 -13.69
CA LYS A 55 24.65 25.75 -14.75
C LYS A 55 23.14 25.65 -14.94
N ARG A 56 22.66 25.70 -16.19
CA ARG A 56 21.25 25.41 -16.52
C ARG A 56 21.07 23.90 -16.57
N LYS A 57 20.25 23.35 -15.67
CA LYS A 57 19.91 21.92 -15.65
C LYS A 57 18.50 21.74 -16.19
N GLU A 58 18.35 20.89 -17.20
CA GLU A 58 17.05 20.40 -17.63
C GLU A 58 16.67 19.21 -16.73
N VAL A 59 15.47 19.28 -16.13
CA VAL A 59 14.94 18.19 -15.30
C VAL A 59 13.60 17.78 -15.90
N VAL A 60 13.59 16.60 -16.51
CA VAL A 60 12.37 16.01 -17.07
C VAL A 60 11.58 15.38 -15.93
N HIS A 61 10.37 15.87 -15.70
CA HIS A 61 9.42 15.26 -14.80
C HIS A 61 8.30 14.65 -15.63
N VAL A 62 7.93 13.42 -15.30
CA VAL A 62 6.78 12.75 -15.92
C VAL A 62 5.59 13.01 -15.01
N VAL A 63 4.53 13.59 -15.56
CA VAL A 63 3.27 13.85 -14.88
C VAL A 63 2.12 13.18 -15.61
N THR A 64 1.12 12.69 -14.88
CA THR A 64 -0.10 12.13 -15.46
C THR A 64 -1.12 13.24 -15.76
N LEU A 65 -2.06 12.98 -16.67
CA LEU A 65 -3.16 13.93 -16.97
C LEU A 65 -3.98 14.27 -15.72
N HIS A 66 -4.17 13.30 -14.82
CA HIS A 66 -4.85 13.52 -13.54
C HIS A 66 -4.12 14.53 -12.65
N GLU A 67 -2.79 14.43 -12.55
CA GLU A 67 -1.99 15.36 -11.75
C GLU A 67 -2.06 16.80 -12.30
N ILE A 68 -2.10 16.94 -13.63
CA ILE A 68 -2.26 18.24 -14.30
C ILE A 68 -3.62 18.86 -13.98
N ASP A 69 -4.70 18.09 -14.05
CA ASP A 69 -6.06 18.57 -13.76
C ASP A 69 -6.23 18.96 -12.28
N VAL A 70 -5.63 18.20 -11.35
CA VAL A 70 -5.64 18.53 -9.92
C VAL A 70 -4.84 19.80 -9.62
N ILE A 71 -3.69 20.00 -10.27
CA ILE A 71 -2.86 21.21 -10.12
C ILE A 71 -3.58 22.45 -10.65
N ASN A 72 -4.29 22.34 -11.77
CA ASN A 72 -4.95 23.47 -12.42
C ASN A 72 -6.31 23.83 -11.81
N SER A 73 -7.00 22.87 -11.16
CA SER A 73 -8.31 23.11 -10.53
C SER A 73 -8.22 23.72 -9.12
N ARG A 74 -7.06 23.64 -8.45
CA ARG A 74 -6.90 24.07 -7.04
C ARG A 74 -6.05 25.34 -6.94
N THR A 75 -6.51 26.30 -6.14
CA THR A 75 -5.75 27.52 -5.78
C THR A 75 -4.50 27.24 -4.94
N GLN A 76 -4.32 26.01 -4.43
CA GLN A 76 -3.18 25.58 -3.63
C GLN A 76 -2.31 24.48 -4.30
N GLY A 77 -2.02 24.61 -5.59
CA GLY A 77 -0.84 24.01 -6.26
C GLY A 77 -0.47 22.54 -5.99
N PHE A 78 0.81 22.24 -6.21
CA PHE A 78 1.40 20.88 -6.27
C PHE A 78 1.27 20.02 -5.00
N LEU A 79 1.05 20.61 -3.82
CA LEU A 79 1.09 19.87 -2.54
C LEU A 79 -0.18 19.06 -2.26
N ALA A 80 -1.28 19.40 -2.92
CA ALA A 80 -2.57 18.71 -2.79
C ALA A 80 -2.54 17.26 -3.32
N LEU A 81 -1.52 16.90 -4.10
CA LEU A 81 -1.31 15.55 -4.62
C LEU A 81 -1.02 14.53 -3.50
N PHE A 82 -0.50 14.98 -2.36
CA PHE A 82 -0.04 14.14 -1.26
C PHE A 82 -0.99 14.14 -0.04
N THR A 83 -2.12 14.87 -0.10
CA THR A 83 -3.05 15.02 1.03
C THR A 83 -4.27 14.09 0.96
N GLY A 84 -4.31 13.14 0.04
CA GLY A 84 -5.15 11.93 0.12
C GLY A 84 -6.66 12.09 -0.11
N ASP A 85 -7.21 13.31 -0.18
CA ASP A 85 -8.63 13.50 -0.53
C ASP A 85 -8.83 13.42 -2.06
N THR A 86 -8.82 12.19 -2.56
CA THR A 86 -9.38 11.83 -3.86
C THR A 86 -10.73 11.16 -3.63
N GLY A 87 -11.79 11.73 -4.21
CA GLY A 87 -13.13 11.14 -4.18
C GLY A 87 -13.12 9.70 -4.68
N GLU A 88 -13.77 8.81 -3.94
CA GLU A 88 -13.77 7.38 -4.22
C GLU A 88 -14.46 7.03 -5.55
N ILE A 89 -13.98 5.98 -6.22
CA ILE A 89 -14.61 5.43 -7.42
C ILE A 89 -15.99 4.88 -7.05
N ARG A 90 -17.02 5.37 -7.73
CA ARG A 90 -18.42 4.96 -7.56
C ARG A 90 -18.59 3.45 -7.74
N SER A 91 -19.42 2.84 -6.91
CA SER A 91 -19.68 1.40 -6.87
C SER A 91 -20.06 0.82 -8.23
N GLU A 92 -20.84 1.57 -9.02
CA GLU A 92 -21.30 1.14 -10.35
C GLU A 92 -20.14 0.92 -11.33
N VAL A 93 -19.08 1.74 -11.23
CA VAL A 93 -17.88 1.61 -12.08
C VAL A 93 -17.00 0.45 -11.60
N ARG A 94 -16.99 0.16 -10.30
CA ARG A 94 -16.29 -1.02 -9.75
C ARG A 94 -16.93 -2.31 -10.26
N GLU A 95 -18.26 -2.40 -10.20
CA GLU A 95 -19.00 -3.59 -10.66
C GLU A 95 -18.86 -3.87 -12.16
N GLN A 96 -18.67 -2.82 -12.98
CA GLN A 96 -18.40 -2.99 -14.41
C GLN A 96 -16.99 -3.53 -14.71
N ILE A 97 -16.02 -3.29 -13.81
CA ILE A 97 -14.63 -3.72 -13.94
C ILE A 97 -14.39 -5.07 -13.26
N ASP A 98 -15.17 -5.42 -12.22
CA ASP A 98 -15.22 -6.74 -11.60
C ASP A 98 -15.87 -7.76 -12.56
N SER A 99 -15.23 -7.95 -13.71
CA SER A 99 -15.67 -8.80 -14.79
C SER A 99 -15.41 -10.26 -14.45
N LYS A 100 -16.47 -11.06 -14.53
CA LYS A 100 -16.56 -12.53 -14.48
C LYS A 100 -15.94 -13.18 -13.23
N PRO A 101 -16.75 -13.87 -12.41
CA PRO A 101 -16.20 -14.69 -11.33
C PRO A 101 -15.30 -15.78 -11.92
N TYR A 102 -14.18 -16.03 -11.24
CA TYR A 102 -13.26 -17.10 -11.61
C TYR A 102 -13.94 -18.46 -11.61
N THR A 103 -13.59 -19.32 -12.57
CA THR A 103 -14.02 -20.72 -12.54
C THR A 103 -13.31 -21.49 -11.42
N GLU A 104 -13.80 -22.67 -11.07
CA GLU A 104 -13.18 -23.50 -10.03
C GLU A 104 -11.72 -23.87 -10.38
N GLU A 105 -11.44 -24.10 -11.67
CA GLU A 105 -10.11 -24.39 -12.18
C GLU A 105 -9.17 -23.19 -12.05
N GLU A 106 -9.66 -21.98 -12.34
CA GLU A 106 -8.90 -20.74 -12.19
C GLU A 106 -8.61 -20.45 -10.71
N ILE A 107 -9.59 -20.65 -9.82
CA ILE A 107 -9.41 -20.52 -8.37
C ILE A 107 -8.32 -21.48 -7.90
N ARG A 108 -8.37 -22.74 -8.34
CA ARG A 108 -7.36 -23.74 -7.98
C ARG A 108 -5.96 -23.30 -8.40
N GLN A 109 -5.80 -22.82 -9.63
CA GLN A 109 -4.51 -22.33 -10.12
C GLN A 109 -3.99 -21.13 -9.32
N ILE A 110 -4.87 -20.19 -8.97
CA ILE A 110 -4.48 -19.04 -8.15
C ILE A 110 -4.04 -19.50 -6.76
N LEU A 111 -4.74 -20.44 -6.15
CA LEU A 111 -4.39 -20.98 -4.84
C LEU A 111 -3.08 -21.79 -4.89
N ASP A 112 -2.81 -22.52 -5.98
CA ASP A 112 -1.54 -23.20 -6.20
C ASP A 112 -0.37 -22.19 -6.26
N ILE A 113 -0.50 -21.10 -7.03
CA ILE A 113 0.53 -20.04 -7.08
C ILE A 113 0.74 -19.41 -5.70
N ARG A 114 -0.34 -19.15 -4.96
CA ARG A 114 -0.26 -18.51 -3.62
C ARG A 114 0.40 -19.40 -2.59
N ARG A 115 0.10 -20.70 -2.63
CA ARG A 115 0.77 -21.70 -1.81
C ARG A 115 2.29 -21.73 -2.10
N GLU A 116 2.69 -21.70 -3.37
CA GLU A 116 4.09 -21.67 -3.78
C GLU A 116 4.81 -20.41 -3.29
N GLU A 117 4.18 -19.24 -3.44
CA GLU A 117 4.73 -17.95 -2.97
C GLU A 117 4.89 -17.90 -1.44
N GLU A 118 3.98 -18.52 -0.69
CA GLU A 118 4.03 -18.60 0.78
C GLU A 118 4.90 -19.76 1.30
N ASP A 119 5.53 -20.55 0.41
CA ASP A 119 6.35 -21.73 0.73
C ASP A 119 5.62 -22.74 1.65
N VAL A 120 4.35 -23.00 1.35
CA VAL A 120 3.51 -23.91 2.13
C VAL A 120 3.36 -25.25 1.40
N GLU A 121 3.78 -26.35 2.01
CA GLU A 121 3.46 -27.69 1.48
C GLU A 121 2.07 -28.14 1.96
N MET A 122 1.24 -28.67 1.07
CA MET A 122 -0.13 -29.14 1.33
C MET A 122 -0.44 -30.43 0.57
N SER A 123 -1.34 -31.25 1.11
CA SER A 123 -1.86 -32.43 0.41
C SER A 123 -2.84 -32.04 -0.72
N ASP A 124 -2.95 -32.87 -1.76
CA ASP A 124 -3.90 -32.63 -2.87
C ASP A 124 -5.36 -32.58 -2.39
N SER A 125 -5.69 -33.35 -1.35
CA SER A 125 -7.01 -33.35 -0.73
C SER A 125 -7.31 -32.03 -0.01
N ALA A 126 -6.31 -31.42 0.63
CA ALA A 126 -6.43 -30.08 1.22
C ALA A 126 -6.62 -29.00 0.16
N LYS A 127 -5.91 -29.08 -0.98
CA LYS A 127 -6.08 -28.15 -2.12
C LYS A 127 -7.50 -28.17 -2.67
N LEU A 128 -8.07 -29.37 -2.86
CA LEU A 128 -9.43 -29.54 -3.36
C LEU A 128 -10.45 -28.90 -2.40
N LEU A 129 -10.30 -29.14 -1.08
CA LEU A 129 -11.17 -28.53 -0.08
C LEU A 129 -11.04 -27.00 -0.08
N LEU A 130 -9.82 -26.47 -0.14
CA LEU A 130 -9.56 -25.03 -0.16
C LEU A 130 -10.15 -24.36 -1.41
N THR A 131 -10.07 -25.03 -2.56
CA THR A 131 -10.65 -24.57 -3.82
C THR A 131 -12.17 -24.49 -3.72
N LYS A 132 -12.81 -25.53 -3.17
CA LYS A 132 -14.25 -25.54 -2.92
C LYS A 132 -14.68 -24.41 -1.97
N ILE A 133 -13.93 -24.20 -0.88
CA ILE A 133 -14.16 -23.08 0.04
C ILE A 133 -14.03 -21.73 -0.71
N GLY A 134 -13.00 -21.58 -1.55
CA GLY A 134 -12.78 -20.38 -2.35
C GLY A 134 -13.91 -20.09 -3.35
N HIS A 135 -14.52 -21.14 -3.91
CA HIS A 135 -15.66 -21.04 -4.81
C HIS A 135 -16.96 -20.65 -4.08
N GLU A 136 -17.23 -21.23 -2.89
CA GLU A 136 -18.44 -20.93 -2.12
C GLU A 136 -18.39 -19.56 -1.42
N THR A 137 -17.19 -19.09 -1.05
CA THR A 137 -16.99 -17.87 -0.25
C THR A 137 -16.35 -16.74 -1.05
N SER A 138 -15.05 -16.50 -0.88
CA SER A 138 -14.24 -15.54 -1.63
C SER A 138 -12.80 -16.03 -1.75
N LEU A 139 -12.13 -15.68 -2.85
CA LEU A 139 -10.71 -16.00 -3.06
C LEU A 139 -9.81 -15.43 -1.95
N ARG A 140 -10.11 -14.21 -1.47
CA ARG A 140 -9.34 -13.58 -0.37
C ARG A 140 -9.40 -14.42 0.90
N TYR A 141 -10.57 -14.93 1.23
CA TYR A 141 -10.74 -15.79 2.41
C TYR A 141 -9.94 -17.09 2.26
N ALA A 142 -10.01 -17.74 1.09
CA ALA A 142 -9.22 -18.94 0.81
C ALA A 142 -7.70 -18.69 0.90
N ILE A 143 -7.19 -17.55 0.43
CA ILE A 143 -5.77 -17.17 0.56
C ILE A 143 -5.38 -17.01 2.04
N HIS A 144 -6.17 -16.29 2.83
CA HIS A 144 -5.88 -16.14 4.26
C HIS A 144 -5.90 -17.48 5.02
N LEU A 145 -6.74 -18.43 4.58
CA LEU A 145 -6.75 -19.78 5.13
C LEU A 145 -5.45 -20.55 4.85
N ILE A 146 -4.71 -20.28 3.76
CA ILE A 146 -3.41 -20.92 3.47
C ILE A 146 -2.42 -20.61 4.61
N THR A 147 -2.23 -19.32 4.90
CA THR A 147 -1.29 -18.87 5.93
C THR A 147 -1.70 -19.41 7.31
N ALA A 148 -3.00 -19.35 7.64
CA ALA A 148 -3.49 -19.83 8.92
C ALA A 148 -3.43 -21.36 9.06
N ALA A 149 -3.66 -22.12 7.98
CA ALA A 149 -3.52 -23.57 7.95
C ALA A 149 -2.05 -24.01 8.04
N SER A 150 -1.12 -23.24 7.47
CA SER A 150 0.33 -23.42 7.66
C SER A 150 0.71 -23.31 9.14
N LEU A 151 0.22 -22.28 9.84
CA LEU A 151 0.44 -22.12 11.28
C LEU A 151 -0.18 -23.28 12.10
N ALA A 152 -1.37 -23.75 11.72
CA ALA A 152 -2.01 -24.90 12.37
C ALA A 152 -1.19 -26.20 12.18
N CYS A 153 -0.67 -26.42 10.97
CA CYS A 153 0.21 -27.54 10.66
C CYS A 153 1.52 -27.48 11.43
N GLN A 154 2.16 -26.30 11.51
CA GLN A 154 3.36 -26.09 12.33
C GLN A 154 3.12 -26.41 13.80
N LYS A 155 1.97 -26.00 14.35
CA LYS A 155 1.56 -26.33 15.73
C LYS A 155 1.38 -27.84 15.93
N ARG A 156 0.87 -28.56 14.92
CA ARG A 156 0.78 -30.03 14.90
C ARG A 156 2.15 -30.71 14.70
N LYS A 157 3.20 -29.94 14.35
CA LYS A 157 4.50 -30.44 13.90
C LYS A 157 4.39 -31.31 12.64
N GLY A 158 3.42 -30.99 11.77
CA GLY A 158 3.27 -31.61 10.46
C GLY A 158 4.31 -31.06 9.46
N LYS A 159 4.61 -31.85 8.43
CA LYS A 159 5.48 -31.42 7.30
C LYS A 159 4.69 -30.78 6.17
N GLU A 160 3.44 -31.22 5.99
CA GLU A 160 2.51 -30.72 4.99
C GLU A 160 1.15 -30.46 5.64
N VAL A 161 0.47 -29.43 5.16
CA VAL A 161 -0.90 -29.06 5.55
C VAL A 161 -1.87 -30.09 4.99
N ASP A 162 -2.66 -30.68 5.87
CA ASP A 162 -3.67 -31.68 5.51
C ASP A 162 -5.09 -31.16 5.77
N ILE A 163 -6.12 -31.89 5.34
CA ILE A 163 -7.54 -31.49 5.47
C ILE A 163 -7.87 -31.07 6.91
N GLN A 164 -7.39 -31.84 7.88
CA GLN A 164 -7.57 -31.58 9.31
C GLN A 164 -7.09 -30.19 9.77
N ASP A 165 -6.04 -29.64 9.15
CA ASP A 165 -5.54 -28.31 9.46
C ASP A 165 -6.46 -27.24 8.84
N VAL A 166 -6.87 -27.43 7.58
CA VAL A 166 -7.80 -26.52 6.87
C VAL A 166 -9.17 -26.49 7.56
N SER A 167 -9.73 -27.65 7.92
CA SER A 167 -11.01 -27.76 8.63
C SER A 167 -10.96 -27.06 9.99
N ARG A 168 -9.90 -27.26 10.77
CA ARG A 168 -9.72 -26.57 12.05
C ARG A 168 -9.70 -25.05 11.88
N VAL A 169 -9.01 -24.55 10.87
CA VAL A 169 -8.94 -23.09 10.64
C VAL A 169 -10.27 -22.54 10.13
N TYR A 170 -10.98 -23.27 9.28
CA TYR A 170 -12.31 -22.90 8.79
C TYR A 170 -13.39 -22.86 9.90
N GLU A 171 -13.19 -23.64 10.97
CA GLU A 171 -14.02 -23.56 12.18
C GLU A 171 -13.69 -22.32 13.03
N LEU A 172 -12.40 -21.98 13.15
CA LEU A 172 -11.93 -20.87 13.97
C LEU A 172 -12.22 -19.50 13.35
N PHE A 173 -12.09 -19.37 12.03
CA PHE A 173 -12.31 -18.13 11.31
C PHE A 173 -13.58 -18.25 10.47
N MET A 174 -14.51 -17.31 10.62
CA MET A 174 -15.73 -17.26 9.83
C MET A 174 -15.54 -16.38 8.60
N ASP A 175 -16.09 -16.79 7.47
CA ASP A 175 -16.23 -15.92 6.30
C ASP A 175 -17.38 -14.92 6.49
N VAL A 176 -17.44 -13.93 5.60
CA VAL A 176 -18.43 -12.85 5.69
C VAL A 176 -19.86 -13.39 5.70
N LYS A 177 -20.20 -14.36 4.84
CA LYS A 177 -21.58 -14.88 4.73
C LYS A 177 -22.00 -15.62 6.00
N ARG A 178 -21.11 -16.46 6.56
CA ARG A 178 -21.36 -17.12 7.85
C ARG A 178 -21.45 -16.12 9.00
N SER A 179 -20.61 -15.08 8.99
CA SER A 179 -20.62 -14.04 10.03
C SER A 179 -21.90 -13.20 10.01
N THR A 180 -22.42 -12.87 8.82
CA THR A 180 -23.68 -12.14 8.69
C THR A 180 -24.86 -12.98 9.13
N GLN A 181 -24.87 -14.28 8.80
CA GLN A 181 -25.92 -15.19 9.25
C GLN A 181 -25.90 -15.32 10.78
N PHE A 182 -24.71 -15.50 11.37
CA PHE A 182 -24.56 -15.53 12.82
C PHE A 182 -25.09 -14.24 13.47
N MET A 183 -24.83 -13.07 12.87
CA MET A 183 -25.34 -11.81 13.39
C MET A 183 -26.87 -11.72 13.32
N MET A 184 -27.49 -12.27 12.26
CA MET A 184 -28.95 -12.33 12.11
C MET A 184 -29.58 -13.31 13.11
N ASP A 185 -29.01 -14.50 13.28
CA ASP A 185 -29.55 -15.53 14.18
C ASP A 185 -29.53 -15.10 15.66
N TYR A 186 -28.54 -14.29 16.04
CA TYR A 186 -28.37 -13.76 17.40
C TYR A 186 -28.71 -12.26 17.50
N GLN A 187 -29.46 -11.72 16.53
CA GLN A 187 -29.77 -10.29 16.44
C GLN A 187 -30.35 -9.74 17.75
N ASP A 188 -31.23 -10.48 18.41
CA ASP A 188 -31.89 -10.07 19.66
C ASP A 188 -30.93 -9.87 20.84
N GLN A 189 -29.72 -10.42 20.76
CA GLN A 189 -28.68 -10.30 21.80
C GLN A 189 -27.72 -9.13 21.53
N PHE A 190 -27.77 -8.53 20.34
CA PHE A 190 -26.91 -7.42 19.96
C PHE A 190 -27.56 -6.06 20.26
N MET A 191 -26.71 -5.06 20.51
CA MET A 191 -27.16 -3.67 20.65
C MET A 191 -27.59 -3.13 19.29
N PHE A 192 -28.62 -2.26 19.26
CA PHE A 192 -29.18 -1.69 18.04
C PHE A 192 -29.78 -2.75 17.09
N ASN A 193 -30.51 -3.71 17.66
CA ASN A 193 -31.23 -4.77 16.96
C ASN A 193 -32.55 -4.33 16.32
N GLU A 194 -33.05 -3.15 16.68
CA GLU A 194 -34.22 -2.52 16.06
C GLU A 194 -33.85 -2.06 14.64
N ILE A 195 -34.34 -2.80 13.65
CA ILE A 195 -34.35 -2.33 12.26
C ILE A 195 -35.25 -1.09 12.24
N PRO A 196 -34.79 0.07 11.77
CA PRO A 196 -35.69 1.20 11.59
C PRO A 196 -36.80 0.73 10.66
N GLU A 197 -38.02 0.56 11.18
CA GLU A 197 -39.19 0.43 10.34
C GLU A 197 -39.16 1.66 9.44
N LEU A 198 -38.97 1.42 8.13
CA LEU A 198 -39.13 2.46 7.12
C LEU A 198 -40.51 3.03 7.38
N ALA A 199 -40.54 4.25 7.95
CA ALA A 199 -41.75 4.94 8.31
C ALA A 199 -42.68 4.89 7.09
N ASP A 200 -43.86 4.30 7.29
CA ASP A 200 -44.99 4.30 6.35
C ASP A 200 -45.28 5.75 5.94
N THR A 201 -44.60 6.26 4.92
CA THR A 201 -45.00 7.47 4.20
C THR A 201 -46.05 7.08 3.18
N ASP A 202 -47.19 6.55 3.64
CA ASP A 202 -48.32 6.30 2.76
C ASP A 202 -49.67 6.21 3.48
N LYS A 203 -49.93 7.09 4.48
CA LYS A 203 -51.30 7.30 5.01
C LYS A 203 -51.55 8.74 5.47
N THR A 204 -51.66 9.67 4.52
CA THR A 204 -52.61 10.81 4.61
C THR A 204 -52.72 11.49 3.24
N ALA A 205 -53.53 10.89 2.35
CA ALA A 205 -54.19 11.60 1.26
C ALA A 205 -55.66 11.16 1.29
N ALA A 206 -56.44 11.84 2.13
CA ALA A 206 -57.89 11.88 2.12
C ALA A 206 -58.33 13.25 2.63
#